data_AF-A0A0F9NF64-F1
#
_entry.id   AF-A0A0F9NF64-F1
#
_cell.length_a   1.000
_cell.length_b   1.000
_cell.length_c   1.000
_cell.angle_alpha   90.00
_cell.angle_beta   90.00
_cell.angle_gamma   90.00
#
_symmetry.space_group_name_H-M   'P 1'
#
loop_
_entity.id
_entity.type
_entity.pdbx_description
1 polymer ?
#
loop_
_entity_poly.entity_id
_entity_poly.type
_entity_poly.pdbx_seq_one_letter_code
_entity_poly.pdbx_strand_id
1 'polypeptide(L)'
;MVTTTPSVRALPYDALSVCERQTHYCMGRNGLLFLLGRTSKDTSEDGMSTKTLELVPLEQLNEEFNLFVDSIEEQDGHQEPTEEQSKAIGEYVGGPPAKRDRVGLFIRRLEHEALLYKEEAERLAKRGKQMKRLGERMRFGIKLYMEMKGILRAEGQAFAFALRKNPPSCVVVNESDLPGEYMDYKPVPNRQKIKEALQAGEEVPGAILSTGNMRLEIK
;
A
#
# COMPACT_ATOMS: atom_id res chain seq x y z
N MET A 1 51.93 47.54 -0.18
CA MET A 1 50.66 48.21 0.11
C MET A 1 49.54 47.19 -0.06
N VAL A 2 48.67 47.15 0.94
CA VAL A 2 47.55 46.23 1.22
C VAL A 2 46.81 45.72 -0.02
N THR A 3 46.71 44.40 -0.18
CA THR A 3 45.63 43.76 -0.95
C THR A 3 44.72 43.02 0.04
N THR A 4 43.50 43.52 0.18
CA THR A 4 42.49 43.03 1.12
C THR A 4 41.84 41.76 0.58
N THR A 5 41.93 40.67 1.33
CA THR A 5 41.17 39.43 1.14
C THR A 5 39.74 39.60 1.66
N PRO A 6 38.69 39.09 0.98
CA PRO A 6 37.38 38.97 1.58
C PRO A 6 37.30 37.69 2.42
N SER A 7 36.93 37.86 3.69
CA SER A 7 36.80 36.79 4.68
C SER A 7 35.55 35.95 4.43
N VAL A 8 35.71 34.64 4.62
CA VAL A 8 34.65 33.64 4.59
C VAL A 8 33.80 33.83 5.84
N ARG A 9 32.53 34.22 5.67
CA ARG A 9 31.56 34.29 6.76
C ARG A 9 31.05 32.87 7.05
N ALA A 10 31.50 32.30 8.16
CA ALA A 10 30.94 31.09 8.75
C ALA A 10 29.47 31.36 9.13
N LEU A 11 28.56 30.46 8.71
CA LEU A 11 27.19 30.41 9.22
C LEU A 11 27.15 29.46 10.42
N PRO A 12 26.64 29.89 11.58
CA PRO A 12 26.55 29.04 12.75
C PRO A 12 25.41 28.04 12.63
N TYR A 13 25.69 26.84 13.14
CA TYR A 13 24.80 25.72 13.35
C TYR A 13 23.99 25.95 14.66
N ASP A 14 22.73 25.50 14.65
CA ASP A 14 21.82 25.25 15.78
C ASP A 14 21.30 26.40 16.67
N ALA A 15 19.98 26.63 16.58
CA ALA A 15 19.09 26.62 17.75
C ALA A 15 17.62 26.42 17.32
N LEU A 16 17.03 25.34 17.83
CA LEU A 16 15.61 25.02 17.78
C LEU A 16 14.76 26.08 18.49
N SER A 17 13.70 26.58 17.84
CA SER A 17 12.49 27.02 18.56
C SER A 17 11.22 26.79 17.74
N VAL A 18 10.24 26.26 18.46
CA VAL A 18 8.87 25.92 18.10
C VAL A 18 8.12 27.13 17.52
N CYS A 19 7.39 26.96 16.41
CA CYS A 19 6.34 27.90 16.03
C CYS A 19 5.15 27.16 15.39
N GLU A 20 4.10 27.01 16.17
CA GLU A 20 2.78 26.53 15.78
C GLU A 20 1.99 27.60 15.00
N ARG A 21 1.13 27.12 14.10
CA ARG A 21 -0.13 27.73 13.61
C ARG A 21 -0.05 28.99 12.75
N GLN A 22 -0.24 28.81 11.45
CA GLN A 22 -1.41 29.33 10.70
C GLN A 22 -1.30 28.98 9.21
N THR A 23 -2.02 27.95 8.77
CA THR A 23 -2.31 27.73 7.35
C THR A 23 -3.66 28.36 7.02
N HIS A 24 -3.62 29.53 6.38
CA HIS A 24 -4.74 30.04 5.60
C HIS A 24 -4.93 29.12 4.38
N TYR A 25 -6.12 28.55 4.20
CA TYR A 25 -6.56 28.05 2.90
C TYR A 25 -8.00 28.45 2.62
N CYS A 26 -8.23 28.78 1.36
CA CYS A 26 -9.32 29.59 0.83
C CYS A 26 -10.72 28.98 0.93
N MET A 27 -11.68 29.88 1.01
CA MET A 27 -13.13 29.67 0.95
C MET A 27 -13.58 28.99 -0.33
N GLY A 28 -14.57 28.11 -0.21
CA GLY A 28 -15.29 27.49 -1.33
C GLY A 28 -16.64 26.93 -0.88
N ARG A 29 -17.63 27.83 -0.75
CA ARG A 29 -19.10 27.65 -0.74
C ARG A 29 -19.62 26.20 -0.88
N ASN A 30 -20.15 25.66 0.22
CA ASN A 30 -21.51 25.09 0.36
C ASN A 30 -21.55 24.18 1.59
N GLY A 31 -21.95 24.72 2.74
CA GLY A 31 -22.12 23.97 3.96
C GLY A 31 -23.14 24.69 4.82
N LEU A 32 -24.40 24.27 4.66
CA LEU A 32 -25.55 24.79 5.39
C LEU A 32 -25.31 24.59 6.89
N LEU A 33 -25.13 25.70 7.61
CA LEU A 33 -25.08 25.74 9.06
C LEU A 33 -26.51 25.52 9.57
N PHE A 34 -26.82 24.35 10.10
CA PHE A 34 -28.07 24.12 10.83
C PHE A 34 -27.77 23.48 12.19
N LEU A 35 -27.26 24.31 13.10
CA LEU A 35 -27.26 24.05 14.53
C LEU A 35 -28.49 24.72 15.13
N LEU A 36 -29.62 24.01 15.12
CA LEU A 36 -30.73 24.30 16.02
C LEU A 36 -31.12 22.99 16.71
N GLY A 37 -30.77 22.92 17.99
CA GLY A 37 -31.30 21.92 18.90
C GLY A 37 -32.83 21.97 18.88
N ARG A 38 -33.43 20.83 18.54
CA ARG A 38 -34.81 20.53 18.88
C ARG A 38 -34.78 19.38 19.87
N THR A 39 -35.13 19.69 21.11
CA THR A 39 -35.59 18.70 22.07
C THR A 39 -36.99 18.25 21.64
N SER A 40 -37.10 17.08 21.02
CA SER A 40 -38.36 16.36 20.95
C SER A 40 -38.36 15.32 22.08
N LYS A 41 -39.19 15.59 23.10
CA LYS A 41 -39.73 14.54 23.95
C LYS A 41 -40.64 13.71 23.06
N ASP A 42 -40.20 12.53 22.67
CA ASP A 42 -41.08 11.46 22.23
C ASP A 42 -40.71 10.20 23.00
N THR A 43 -41.53 9.92 24.01
CA THR A 43 -41.64 8.62 24.65
C THR A 43 -42.11 7.63 23.59
N SER A 44 -41.21 6.78 23.12
CA SER A 44 -41.54 5.45 22.61
C SER A 44 -40.48 4.49 23.15
N GLU A 45 -40.92 3.67 24.09
CA GLU A 45 -40.14 2.58 24.68
C GLU A 45 -40.06 1.44 23.67
N ASP A 46 -39.34 1.65 22.57
CA ASP A 46 -38.93 0.54 21.72
C ASP A 46 -37.61 0.02 22.26
N GLY A 47 -37.68 -1.18 22.84
CA GLY A 47 -36.58 -1.88 23.49
C GLY A 47 -35.33 -1.93 22.61
N MET A 48 -34.46 -0.95 22.79
CA MET A 48 -33.09 -1.00 22.31
C MET A 48 -32.40 -2.05 23.18
N SER A 49 -32.43 -3.30 22.72
CA SER A 49 -31.55 -4.34 23.22
C SER A 49 -30.13 -3.91 22.87
N THR A 50 -29.59 -3.00 23.66
CA THR A 50 -28.17 -2.76 23.74
C THR A 50 -27.61 -4.09 24.20
N LYS A 51 -27.14 -4.89 23.24
CA LYS A 51 -26.28 -6.04 23.54
C LYS A 51 -25.11 -5.44 24.30
N THR A 52 -25.19 -5.50 25.63
CA THR A 52 -24.11 -5.13 26.51
C THR A 52 -23.04 -6.18 26.24
N LEU A 53 -22.16 -5.87 25.29
CA LEU A 53 -20.94 -6.60 25.09
C LEU A 53 -20.18 -6.43 26.40
N GLU A 54 -20.12 -7.49 27.20
CA GLU A 54 -19.26 -7.53 28.37
C GLU A 54 -17.85 -7.18 27.89
N LEU A 55 -17.36 -6.01 28.32
CA LEU A 55 -16.07 -5.49 27.91
C LEU A 55 -14.99 -6.37 28.54
N VAL A 56 -14.52 -7.34 27.77
CA VAL A 56 -13.35 -8.14 28.14
C VAL A 56 -12.12 -7.24 27.98
N PRO A 57 -11.21 -7.21 28.97
CA PRO A 57 -9.93 -6.54 28.85
C PRO A 57 -9.23 -6.95 27.55
N LEU A 58 -8.70 -5.97 26.82
CA LEU A 58 -8.05 -6.19 25.53
C LEU A 58 -6.90 -7.19 25.65
N GLU A 59 -6.20 -7.19 26.78
CA GLU A 59 -5.09 -8.09 27.07
C GLU A 59 -5.54 -9.55 27.12
N GLN A 60 -6.67 -9.84 27.79
CA GLN A 60 -7.20 -11.20 27.92
C GLN A 60 -7.67 -11.76 26.58
N LEU A 61 -8.23 -10.90 25.73
CA LEU A 61 -8.60 -11.25 24.37
C LEU A 61 -7.36 -11.58 23.53
N ASN A 62 -6.32 -10.76 23.65
CA ASN A 62 -5.09 -10.93 22.90
C ASN A 62 -4.35 -12.21 23.30
N GLU A 63 -4.26 -12.55 24.58
CA GLU A 63 -3.58 -13.78 25.02
C GLU A 63 -4.24 -15.05 24.49
N GLU A 64 -5.58 -15.15 24.54
CA GLU A 64 -6.31 -16.31 24.00
C GLU A 64 -6.10 -16.49 22.50
N PHE A 65 -6.12 -15.38 21.73
CA PHE A 65 -5.96 -15.45 20.28
C PHE A 65 -4.49 -15.50 19.83
N ASN A 66 -3.55 -14.92 20.57
CA ASN A 66 -2.13 -14.94 20.21
C ASN A 66 -1.57 -16.37 20.23
N LEU A 67 -1.96 -17.20 21.21
CA LEU A 67 -1.58 -18.63 21.22
C LEU A 67 -2.11 -19.37 19.98
N PHE A 68 -3.25 -18.95 19.45
CA PHE A 68 -3.82 -19.50 18.23
C PHE A 68 -3.09 -18.97 16.97
N VAL A 69 -2.76 -17.68 16.94
CA VAL A 69 -1.95 -17.06 15.89
C VAL A 69 -0.58 -17.68 15.80
N ASP A 70 0.13 -17.83 16.92
CA ASP A 70 1.47 -18.42 16.97
C ASP A 70 1.46 -19.85 16.38
N SER A 71 0.39 -20.62 16.64
CA SER A 71 0.20 -21.96 16.06
C SER A 71 -0.05 -21.98 14.55
N ILE A 72 -0.57 -20.86 14.00
CA ILE A 72 -0.78 -20.67 12.56
C ILE A 72 0.50 -20.14 11.91
N GLU A 73 1.20 -19.20 12.55
CA GLU A 73 2.43 -18.58 12.05
C GLU A 73 3.61 -19.56 12.02
N GLU A 74 3.69 -20.52 12.95
CA GLU A 74 4.70 -21.59 12.90
C GLU A 74 4.56 -22.51 11.67
N GLN A 75 3.42 -22.48 10.99
CA GLN A 75 3.14 -23.25 9.77
C GLN A 75 3.38 -22.39 8.51
N ASP A 76 4.61 -21.93 8.33
CA ASP A 76 5.04 -21.13 7.18
C ASP A 76 4.68 -21.82 5.84
N GLY A 77 3.65 -21.31 5.15
CA GLY A 77 3.37 -21.64 3.75
C GLY A 77 1.93 -22.01 3.37
N HIS A 78 1.02 -22.20 4.33
CA HIS A 78 -0.38 -22.50 4.03
C HIS A 78 -1.25 -21.24 4.00
N GLN A 79 -1.91 -20.99 2.86
CA GLN A 79 -2.91 -19.92 2.70
C GLN A 79 -4.20 -20.21 3.47
N GLU A 80 -4.42 -21.48 3.82
CA GLU A 80 -5.61 -22.00 4.48
C GLU A 80 -5.23 -22.70 5.79
N PRO A 81 -6.03 -22.55 6.87
CA PRO A 81 -5.81 -23.27 8.12
C PRO A 81 -5.96 -24.78 7.92
N THR A 82 -5.19 -25.57 8.66
CA THR A 82 -5.31 -27.04 8.68
C THR A 82 -6.70 -27.49 9.11
N GLU A 83 -7.06 -28.75 8.83
CA GLU A 83 -8.36 -29.31 9.23
C GLU A 83 -8.58 -29.24 10.75
N GLU A 84 -7.53 -29.47 11.55
CA GLU A 84 -7.58 -29.39 13.00
C GLU A 84 -7.83 -27.96 13.50
N GLN A 85 -7.14 -26.97 12.93
CA GLN A 85 -7.34 -25.55 13.24
C GLN A 85 -8.74 -25.08 12.82
N SER A 86 -9.20 -25.50 11.64
CA SER A 86 -10.54 -25.17 11.14
C SER A 86 -11.64 -25.71 12.06
N LYS A 87 -11.45 -26.94 12.57
CA LYS A 87 -12.34 -27.54 13.56
C LYS A 87 -12.30 -26.81 14.89
N ALA A 88 -11.12 -26.44 15.40
CA ALA A 88 -10.97 -25.69 16.63
C ALA A 88 -11.65 -24.30 16.55
N ILE A 89 -11.47 -23.57 15.44
CA ILE A 89 -12.19 -22.32 15.17
C ILE A 89 -13.69 -22.57 15.11
N GLY A 90 -14.12 -23.61 14.40
CA GLY A 90 -15.53 -23.98 14.26
C GLY A 90 -16.21 -24.28 15.59
N GLU A 91 -15.53 -25.01 16.49
CA GLU A 91 -16.00 -25.29 17.85
C GLU A 91 -16.09 -24.01 18.69
N TYR A 92 -15.09 -23.12 18.60
CA TYR A 92 -15.10 -21.84 19.32
C TYR A 92 -16.24 -20.93 18.85
N VAL A 93 -16.45 -20.83 17.53
CA VAL A 93 -17.56 -20.08 16.92
C VAL A 93 -18.91 -20.72 17.23
N GLY A 94 -18.98 -22.05 17.34
CA GLY A 94 -20.17 -22.80 17.73
C GLY A 94 -20.66 -22.47 19.15
N GLY A 95 -19.80 -21.91 20.00
CA GLY A 95 -20.09 -21.50 21.37
C GLY A 95 -21.04 -20.28 21.52
N PRO A 96 -21.03 -19.65 22.71
CA PRO A 96 -21.90 -18.51 23.03
C PRO A 96 -21.69 -17.30 22.11
N PRO A 97 -22.70 -16.43 21.92
CA PRO A 97 -22.60 -15.25 21.05
C PRO A 97 -21.40 -14.34 21.36
N ALA A 98 -21.06 -14.16 22.64
CA ALA A 98 -19.90 -13.36 23.05
C ALA A 98 -18.58 -13.85 22.45
N LYS A 99 -18.39 -15.17 22.27
CA LYS A 99 -17.18 -15.72 21.62
C LYS A 99 -17.13 -15.39 20.14
N ARG A 100 -18.28 -15.37 19.46
CA ARG A 100 -18.38 -14.98 18.04
C ARG A 100 -18.04 -13.51 17.84
N ASP A 101 -18.56 -12.66 18.72
CA ASP A 101 -18.29 -11.22 18.70
C ASP A 101 -16.78 -10.95 18.94
N ARG A 102 -16.15 -11.69 19.85
CA ARG A 102 -14.71 -11.67 20.10
C ARG A 102 -13.88 -12.04 18.86
N VAL A 103 -14.25 -13.12 18.18
CA VAL A 103 -13.59 -13.51 16.91
C VAL A 103 -13.75 -12.43 15.84
N GLY A 104 -14.95 -11.84 15.72
CA GLY A 104 -15.20 -10.75 14.78
C GLY A 104 -14.33 -9.51 15.06
N LEU A 105 -14.20 -9.11 16.33
CA LEU A 105 -13.32 -8.02 16.75
C LEU A 105 -11.85 -8.33 16.47
N PHE A 106 -11.43 -9.57 16.73
CA PHE A 106 -10.07 -10.02 16.46
C PHE A 106 -9.73 -9.98 14.97
N ILE A 107 -10.61 -10.49 14.09
CA ILE A 107 -10.40 -10.43 12.63
C ILE A 107 -10.33 -8.98 12.14
N ARG A 108 -11.22 -8.11 12.60
CA ARG A 108 -11.18 -6.67 12.25
C ARG A 108 -9.87 -6.02 12.69
N ARG A 109 -9.36 -6.36 13.88
CA ARG A 109 -8.05 -5.88 14.35
C ARG A 109 -6.95 -6.28 13.38
N LEU A 110 -6.89 -7.55 12.96
CA LEU A 110 -5.90 -8.03 11.98
C LEU A 110 -6.01 -7.31 10.63
N GLU A 111 -7.23 -7.08 10.15
CA GLU A 111 -7.47 -6.32 8.91
C GLU A 111 -6.96 -4.87 9.03
N HIS A 112 -7.18 -4.23 10.18
CA HIS A 112 -6.65 -2.88 10.46
C HIS A 112 -5.12 -2.86 10.56
N GLU A 113 -4.51 -3.82 11.25
CA GLU A 113 -3.05 -3.93 11.34
C GLU A 113 -2.43 -4.16 9.94
N ALA A 114 -3.03 -5.01 9.12
CA ALA A 114 -2.60 -5.22 7.74
C ALA A 114 -2.64 -3.93 6.89
N LEU A 115 -3.68 -3.11 7.06
CA LEU A 115 -3.76 -1.79 6.41
C LEU A 115 -2.64 -0.86 6.87
N LEU A 116 -2.38 -0.79 8.19
CA LEU A 116 -1.29 0.03 8.75
C LEU A 116 0.07 -0.38 8.18
N TYR A 117 0.35 -1.69 8.13
CA TYR A 117 1.60 -2.20 7.55
C TYR A 117 1.72 -1.88 6.06
N LYS A 118 0.63 -1.98 5.30
CA LYS A 118 0.62 -1.62 3.88
C LYS A 118 0.90 -0.13 3.68
N GLU A 119 0.28 0.74 4.45
CA GLU A 119 0.50 2.18 4.38
C GLU A 119 1.96 2.54 4.69
N GLU A 120 2.54 1.91 5.71
CA GLU A 120 3.93 2.12 6.10
C GLU A 120 4.91 1.58 5.04
N ALA A 121 4.63 0.41 4.47
CA ALA A 121 5.38 -0.16 3.36
C ALA A 121 5.33 0.77 2.13
N GLU A 122 4.16 1.32 1.79
CA GLU A 122 4.02 2.29 0.71
C GLU A 122 4.81 3.58 0.97
N ARG A 123 4.81 4.07 2.21
CA ARG A 123 5.57 5.25 2.64
C ARG A 123 7.07 5.02 2.45
N LEU A 124 7.59 3.88 2.92
CA LEU A 124 8.99 3.49 2.76
C LEU A 124 9.37 3.27 1.29
N ALA A 125 8.49 2.63 0.51
CA ALA A 125 8.70 2.43 -0.93
C ALA A 125 8.76 3.77 -1.68
N LYS A 126 7.89 4.73 -1.34
CA LYS A 126 7.93 6.10 -1.91
C LYS A 126 9.27 6.77 -1.59
N ARG A 127 9.76 6.69 -0.35
CA ARG A 127 11.07 7.23 0.05
C ARG A 127 12.23 6.55 -0.69
N GLY A 128 12.19 5.22 -0.83
CA GLY A 128 13.17 4.47 -1.62
C GLY A 128 13.22 4.91 -3.08
N LYS A 129 12.05 5.11 -3.71
CA LYS A 129 11.94 5.63 -5.08
C LYS A 129 12.52 7.04 -5.22
N GLN A 130 12.33 7.91 -4.23
CA GLN A 130 12.92 9.26 -4.22
C GLN A 130 14.45 9.20 -4.16
N MET A 131 15.03 8.36 -3.30
CA MET A 131 16.49 8.20 -3.21
C MET A 131 17.08 7.62 -4.50
N LYS A 132 16.39 6.67 -5.14
CA LYS A 132 16.79 6.16 -6.46
C LYS A 132 16.82 7.28 -7.50
N ARG A 133 15.75 8.08 -7.59
CA ARG A 133 15.67 9.24 -8.51
C ARG A 133 16.76 10.27 -8.22
N LEU A 134 17.06 10.55 -6.96
CA LEU A 134 18.13 11.46 -6.59
C LEU A 134 19.50 10.93 -7.05
N GLY A 135 19.76 9.64 -6.85
CA GLY A 135 20.97 8.98 -7.36
C GLY A 135 21.07 9.05 -8.89
N GLU A 136 19.96 8.88 -9.61
CA GLU A 136 19.91 9.04 -11.07
C GLU A 136 20.19 10.48 -11.51
N ARG A 137 19.62 11.47 -10.82
CA ARG A 137 19.89 12.90 -11.08
C ARG A 137 21.36 13.24 -10.87
N MET A 138 21.99 12.73 -9.81
CA MET A 138 23.42 12.94 -9.57
C MET A 138 24.28 12.28 -10.66
N ARG A 139 23.97 11.05 -11.06
CA ARG A 139 24.65 10.37 -12.18
C ARG A 139 24.52 11.17 -13.47
N PHE A 140 23.33 11.68 -13.78
CA PHE A 140 23.10 12.50 -14.96
C PHE A 140 23.89 13.81 -14.91
N GLY A 141 23.92 14.49 -13.77
CA GLY A 141 24.70 15.72 -13.58
C GLY A 141 26.20 15.50 -13.79
N ILE A 142 26.76 14.42 -13.21
CA ILE A 142 28.18 14.04 -13.41
C ILE A 142 28.44 13.75 -14.89
N LYS A 143 27.57 12.97 -15.55
CA LYS A 143 27.67 12.68 -16.98
C LYS A 143 27.72 13.98 -17.80
N LEU A 144 26.77 14.88 -17.60
CA LEU A 144 26.68 16.14 -18.35
C LEU A 144 27.93 17.00 -18.13
N TYR A 145 28.41 17.11 -16.90
CA TYR A 145 29.63 17.85 -16.58
C TYR A 145 30.86 17.25 -17.29
N MET A 146 31.02 15.93 -17.26
CA MET A 146 32.12 15.23 -17.93
C MET A 146 32.05 15.41 -19.45
N GLU A 147 30.86 15.37 -20.05
CA GLU A 147 30.64 15.65 -21.48
C GLU A 147 31.00 17.08 -21.84
N MET A 148 30.54 18.08 -21.07
CA MET A 148 30.85 19.50 -21.29
C MET A 148 32.34 19.82 -21.19
N LYS A 149 33.07 19.10 -20.32
CA LYS A 149 34.51 19.28 -20.12
C LYS A 149 35.39 18.38 -20.98
N GLY A 150 34.79 17.45 -21.75
CA GLY A 150 35.52 16.46 -22.54
C GLY A 150 36.33 15.46 -21.69
N ILE A 151 35.94 15.25 -20.43
CA ILE A 151 36.65 14.33 -19.51
C ILE A 151 36.08 12.92 -19.70
N LEU A 152 36.91 11.99 -20.20
CA LEU A 152 36.47 10.60 -20.41
C LEU A 152 36.52 9.75 -19.13
N ARG A 153 37.41 10.08 -18.19
CA ARG A 153 37.59 9.35 -16.95
C ARG A 153 38.01 10.30 -15.83
N ALA A 154 37.38 10.16 -14.67
CA ALA A 154 37.70 10.88 -13.45
C ALA A 154 37.89 9.87 -12.31
N GLU A 155 39.07 9.85 -11.70
CA GLU A 155 39.42 8.93 -10.63
C GLU A 155 39.34 9.63 -9.27
N GLY A 156 38.77 8.94 -8.29
CA GLY A 156 38.82 9.30 -6.88
C GLY A 156 39.54 8.20 -6.09
N GLN A 157 39.64 8.39 -4.78
CA GLN A 157 40.40 7.48 -3.91
C GLN A 157 39.77 6.07 -3.81
N ALA A 158 38.43 5.97 -3.86
CA ALA A 158 37.70 4.71 -3.76
C ALA A 158 36.80 4.41 -4.98
N PHE A 159 36.51 5.41 -5.82
CA PHE A 159 35.58 5.27 -6.95
C PHE A 159 36.13 5.99 -8.19
N ALA A 160 35.76 5.52 -9.37
CA ALA A 160 36.08 6.18 -10.64
C ALA A 160 34.84 6.32 -11.52
N PHE A 161 34.69 7.47 -12.15
CA PHE A 161 33.65 7.74 -13.15
C PHE A 161 34.27 7.64 -14.54
N ALA A 162 33.60 6.95 -15.46
CA ALA A 162 34.05 6.83 -16.83
C ALA A 162 32.86 6.98 -17.79
N LEU A 163 33.02 7.84 -18.79
CA LEU A 163 32.10 7.92 -19.91
C LEU A 163 32.46 6.83 -20.91
N ARG A 164 31.46 6.05 -21.30
CA ARG A 164 31.58 5.02 -22.34
C ARG A 164 30.47 5.22 -23.36
N LYS A 165 30.72 4.80 -24.59
CA LYS A 165 29.68 4.76 -25.62
C LYS A 165 28.65 3.70 -25.20
N ASN A 166 27.38 4.07 -25.26
CA ASN A 166 26.31 3.10 -25.09
C ASN A 166 26.38 2.08 -26.25
N PRO A 167 26.04 0.80 -26.01
CA PRO A 167 25.87 -0.15 -27.09
C PRO A 167 24.80 0.36 -28.06
N PRO A 168 24.89 0.01 -29.36
CA PRO A 168 23.90 0.42 -30.35
C PRO A 168 22.52 -0.08 -29.90
N SER A 169 21.55 0.84 -29.82
CA SER A 169 20.14 0.51 -29.55
C SER A 169 19.35 0.57 -30.85
N CYS A 170 18.51 -0.43 -31.10
CA CYS A 170 17.52 -0.35 -32.16
C CYS A 170 16.45 0.68 -31.76
N VAL A 171 16.28 1.73 -32.57
CA VAL A 171 15.20 2.71 -32.42
C VAL A 171 14.20 2.43 -33.54
N VAL A 172 13.05 1.89 -33.18
CA VAL A 172 11.92 1.72 -34.11
C VAL A 172 11.24 3.08 -34.26
N VAL A 173 11.31 3.66 -35.46
CA VAL A 173 10.72 4.98 -35.75
C VAL A 173 9.23 4.87 -36.05
N ASN A 174 8.82 3.79 -36.73
CA ASN A 174 7.41 3.50 -37.01
C ASN A 174 7.19 1.99 -36.97
N GLU A 175 6.29 1.55 -36.10
CA GLU A 175 5.96 0.13 -35.95
C GLU A 175 5.20 -0.41 -37.17
N SER A 176 4.42 0.43 -37.87
CA SER A 176 3.59 -0.02 -39.01
C SER A 176 4.41 -0.40 -40.24
N ASP A 177 5.64 0.09 -40.33
CA ASP A 177 6.57 -0.18 -41.44
C ASP A 177 7.44 -1.41 -41.16
N LEU A 178 7.36 -1.98 -39.95
CA LEU A 178 8.12 -3.18 -39.61
C LEU A 178 7.51 -4.41 -40.28
N PRO A 179 8.33 -5.24 -40.95
CA PRO A 179 7.90 -6.54 -41.41
C PRO A 179 7.40 -7.40 -40.23
N GLY A 180 6.42 -8.27 -40.50
CA GLY A 180 5.85 -9.17 -39.49
C GLY A 180 6.86 -10.12 -38.83
N GLU A 181 8.03 -10.34 -39.45
CA GLU A 181 9.16 -11.09 -38.87
C GLU A 181 9.74 -10.46 -37.60
N TYR A 182 9.52 -9.15 -37.38
CA TYR A 182 9.98 -8.42 -36.20
C TYR A 182 8.85 -8.09 -35.21
N MET A 183 7.64 -8.65 -35.41
CA MET A 183 6.48 -8.42 -34.55
C MET A 183 6.04 -9.71 -33.83
N ASP A 184 5.93 -9.64 -32.51
CA ASP A 184 5.34 -10.70 -31.70
C ASP A 184 3.84 -10.42 -31.46
N TYR A 185 2.95 -11.19 -32.08
CA TYR A 185 1.51 -11.12 -31.80
C TYR A 185 1.11 -12.17 -30.76
N LYS A 186 0.75 -11.72 -29.55
CA LYS A 186 0.19 -12.57 -28.49
C LYS A 186 -1.30 -12.29 -28.31
N PRO A 187 -2.21 -13.16 -28.79
CA PRO A 187 -3.64 -12.98 -28.56
C PRO A 187 -3.95 -13.12 -27.06
N VAL A 188 -4.39 -12.04 -26.42
CA VAL A 188 -4.80 -12.04 -25.01
C VAL A 188 -6.29 -12.41 -24.93
N PRO A 189 -6.66 -13.48 -24.20
CA PRO A 189 -8.06 -13.86 -24.05
C PRO A 189 -8.84 -12.78 -23.31
N ASN A 190 -9.97 -12.35 -23.89
CA ASN A 190 -10.86 -11.39 -23.23
C ASN A 190 -11.74 -12.11 -22.21
N ARG A 191 -11.25 -12.19 -20.97
CA ARG A 191 -11.90 -12.87 -19.85
C ARG A 191 -13.31 -12.35 -19.56
N GLN A 192 -13.57 -11.07 -19.83
CA GLN A 192 -14.88 -10.46 -19.60
C GLN A 192 -15.91 -10.98 -20.61
N LYS A 193 -15.57 -10.98 -21.91
CA LYS A 193 -16.42 -11.56 -22.95
C LYS A 193 -16.66 -13.04 -22.75
N ILE A 194 -15.62 -13.78 -22.32
CA ILE A 194 -15.74 -15.20 -22.00
C ILE A 194 -16.70 -15.41 -20.83
N LYS A 195 -16.62 -14.58 -19.78
CA LYS A 195 -17.53 -14.65 -18.63
C LYS A 195 -18.97 -14.34 -19.02
N GLU A 196 -19.19 -13.30 -19.82
CA GLU A 196 -20.51 -12.91 -20.31
C GLU A 196 -21.14 -14.00 -21.19
N ALA A 197 -20.38 -14.61 -22.11
CA ALA A 197 -20.82 -15.73 -22.94
C ALA A 197 -21.20 -16.96 -22.09
N LEU A 198 -20.35 -17.32 -21.12
CA LEU A 198 -20.63 -18.43 -20.21
C LEU A 198 -21.85 -18.17 -19.30
N GLN A 199 -22.10 -16.91 -18.91
CA GLN A 199 -23.29 -16.52 -18.16
C GLN A 199 -24.56 -16.52 -19.01
N ALA A 200 -24.45 -16.23 -20.31
CA ALA A 200 -25.54 -16.29 -21.28
C ALA A 200 -25.90 -17.72 -21.70
N GLY A 201 -25.16 -18.73 -21.23
CA GLY A 201 -25.36 -20.14 -21.56
C GLY A 201 -24.69 -20.60 -22.85
N GLU A 202 -23.80 -19.79 -23.43
CA GLU A 202 -22.99 -20.19 -24.58
C GLU A 202 -21.77 -21.00 -24.11
N GLU A 203 -21.50 -22.13 -24.78
CA GLU A 203 -20.33 -22.95 -24.49
C GLU A 203 -19.08 -22.34 -25.14
N VAL A 204 -18.11 -21.92 -24.32
CA VAL A 204 -16.79 -21.45 -24.78
C VAL A 204 -15.75 -22.57 -24.56
N PRO A 205 -15.24 -23.22 -25.62
CA PRO A 205 -14.22 -24.25 -25.49
C PRO A 205 -12.99 -23.73 -24.74
N GLY A 206 -12.65 -24.39 -23.62
CA GLY A 206 -11.49 -24.03 -22.80
C GLY A 206 -11.78 -23.04 -21.65
N ALA A 207 -13.04 -22.66 -21.41
CA ALA A 207 -13.43 -21.87 -20.24
C ALA A 207 -14.62 -22.51 -19.52
N ILE A 208 -14.53 -22.61 -18.20
CA ILE A 208 -15.57 -23.17 -17.34
C ILE A 208 -15.97 -22.12 -16.32
N LEU A 209 -17.27 -21.89 -16.15
CA LEU A 209 -17.77 -21.05 -15.07
C LEU A 209 -17.79 -21.89 -13.78
N SER A 210 -16.72 -21.80 -13.00
CA SER A 210 -16.68 -22.41 -11.68
C SER A 210 -17.36 -21.48 -10.67
N THR A 211 -18.54 -21.87 -10.17
CA THR A 211 -19.09 -21.30 -8.94
C THR A 211 -18.30 -21.92 -7.79
N GLY A 212 -17.18 -21.28 -7.43
CA GLY A 212 -16.34 -21.71 -6.31
C GLY A 212 -17.03 -21.60 -4.95
N ASN A 213 -16.29 -22.06 -3.93
CA ASN A 213 -16.72 -22.18 -2.53
C ASN A 213 -17.38 -20.91 -1.96
N MET A 214 -18.28 -21.13 -1.00
CA MET A 214 -18.97 -20.06 -0.27
C MET A 214 -17.96 -19.11 0.39
N ARG A 215 -18.23 -17.81 0.35
CA ARG A 215 -17.41 -16.78 1.01
C ARG A 215 -17.97 -16.48 2.39
N LEU A 216 -17.09 -16.39 3.39
CA LEU A 216 -17.43 -15.85 4.71
C LEU A 216 -17.54 -14.32 4.64
N GLU A 217 -18.67 -13.77 5.10
CA GLU A 217 -18.91 -12.32 5.23
C GLU A 217 -19.06 -11.98 6.72
N ILE A 218 -18.33 -10.97 7.19
CA ILE A 218 -18.39 -10.47 8.58
C ILE A 218 -19.04 -9.08 8.55
N LYS A 219 -20.20 -8.94 9.20
CA LYS A 219 -20.98 -7.69 9.30
C LYS A 219 -20.81 -7.03 10.65
#